data_AF-A0A3D1PFR7-F1
#
_entry.id   AF-A0A3D1PFR7-F1
#
_cell.length_a   1.000
_cell.length_b   1.000
_cell.length_c   1.000
_cell.angle_alpha   90.00
_cell.angle_beta   90.00
_cell.angle_gamma   90.00
#
_symmetry.space_group_name_H-M   'P 1'
#
loop_
_entity.id
_entity.type
_entity.pdbx_description
1 polymer ?
#
loop_
_entity_poly.entity_id
_entity_poly.type
_entity_poly.pdbx_seq_one_letter_code
_entity_poly.pdbx_strand_id
1 'polypeptide(L)'
;GAEGIEDLLVVPISFVSEHIETMQEIDIEYREVAEEAGIHNFGRVPALNTHPVFIAGMADLILEALKSPSLKLAQVTQMKKKVKMYPQERWQWGLTTNAEIWNGRIAMLGFIALVIELVTGQGLLHMVGIL
;
A
#
# COMPACT_ATOMS: atom_id res chain seq x y z
N GLY A 1 -8.02 8.62 -28.27
CA GLY A 1 -8.50 8.53 -29.66
C GLY A 1 -9.01 7.15 -30.06
N ALA A 2 -8.30 6.04 -29.81
CA ALA A 2 -8.69 4.72 -30.36
C ALA A 2 -10.12 4.25 -30.02
N GLU A 3 -10.66 4.62 -28.85
CA GLU A 3 -12.04 4.34 -28.44
C GLU A 3 -13.05 5.45 -28.85
N GLY A 4 -12.66 6.38 -29.71
CA GLY A 4 -13.47 7.53 -30.12
C GLY A 4 -13.52 8.69 -29.11
N ILE A 5 -12.68 8.66 -28.07
CA ILE A 5 -12.53 9.78 -27.13
C ILE A 5 -11.66 10.86 -27.77
N GLU A 6 -12.22 12.06 -27.90
CA GLU A 6 -11.59 13.26 -28.49
C GLU A 6 -11.25 14.33 -27.44
N ASP A 7 -11.93 14.31 -26.29
CA ASP A 7 -11.80 15.27 -25.20
C ASP A 7 -11.27 14.63 -23.91
N LEU A 8 -10.23 15.23 -23.32
CA LEU A 8 -9.64 14.81 -22.06
C LEU A 8 -9.38 16.02 -21.15
N LEU A 9 -9.92 15.98 -19.92
CA LEU A 9 -9.66 16.99 -18.89
C LEU A 9 -8.96 16.35 -17.69
N VAL A 10 -7.74 16.79 -17.39
CA VAL A 10 -6.94 16.32 -16.26
C VAL A 10 -7.17 17.20 -15.04
N VAL A 11 -7.41 16.59 -13.87
CA VAL A 11 -7.64 17.27 -12.60
C VAL A 11 -6.55 16.87 -11.59
N PRO A 12 -5.56 17.74 -11.29
CA PRO A 12 -4.52 17.44 -10.31
C PRO A 12 -5.05 17.58 -8.88
N ILE A 13 -5.43 16.46 -8.26
CA ILE A 13 -6.13 16.45 -6.95
C ILE A 13 -5.22 16.51 -5.72
N SER A 14 -3.97 16.05 -5.84
CA SER A 14 -3.07 15.83 -4.71
C SER A 14 -2.32 17.07 -4.24
N PHE A 15 -2.34 18.15 -5.03
CA PHE A 15 -1.60 19.37 -4.75
C PHE A 15 -2.45 20.61 -5.04
N VAL A 16 -2.21 21.66 -4.27
CA VAL A 16 -3.01 22.90 -4.33
C VAL A 16 -2.33 24.02 -5.11
N SER A 17 -1.06 23.86 -5.50
CA SER A 17 -0.26 24.86 -6.21
C SER A 17 0.35 24.26 -7.47
N GLU A 18 0.72 25.11 -8.43
CA GLU A 18 1.48 24.67 -9.60
C GLU A 18 2.90 24.22 -9.21
N HIS A 19 3.39 23.18 -9.87
CA HIS A 19 4.70 22.56 -9.64
C HIS A 19 5.11 21.78 -10.90
N ILE A 20 6.28 21.13 -10.90
CA ILE A 20 6.84 20.50 -12.10
C ILE A 20 5.91 19.43 -12.67
N GLU A 21 5.24 18.68 -11.81
CA GLU A 21 4.27 17.64 -12.18
C GLU A 21 3.06 18.22 -12.94
N THR A 22 2.57 19.42 -12.60
CA THR A 22 1.45 20.03 -13.33
C THR A 22 1.86 20.74 -14.61
N MET A 23 2.99 21.46 -14.58
CA MET A 23 3.42 22.32 -15.68
C MET A 23 4.24 21.58 -16.75
N GLN A 24 5.02 20.58 -16.36
CA GLN A 24 5.87 19.83 -17.27
C GLN A 24 5.22 18.48 -17.60
N GLU A 25 4.99 17.65 -16.60
CA GLU A 25 4.51 16.27 -16.85
C GLU A 25 3.10 16.29 -17.44
N ILE A 26 2.15 17.03 -16.86
CA ILE A 26 0.77 17.04 -17.38
C ILE A 26 0.63 17.94 -18.61
N ASP A 27 1.06 19.21 -18.51
CA ASP A 27 0.79 20.18 -19.56
C ASP A 27 1.63 19.94 -20.83
N ILE A 28 2.81 19.33 -20.74
CA ILE A 28 3.65 19.08 -21.92
C ILE A 28 3.64 17.59 -22.25
N GLU A 29 4.19 16.76 -21.36
CA GLU A 29 4.44 15.35 -21.70
C GLU A 29 3.14 14.57 -21.92
N TYR A 30 2.14 14.72 -21.04
CA TYR A 30 0.86 14.02 -21.20
C TYR A 30 -0.02 14.61 -22.30
N ARG A 31 0.11 15.90 -22.58
CA ARG A 31 -0.55 16.52 -23.73
C ARG A 31 -0.02 15.93 -25.03
N GLU A 32 1.30 15.84 -25.18
CA GLU A 32 1.94 15.21 -26.34
C GLU A 32 1.46 13.77 -26.52
N VAL A 33 1.44 12.98 -25.45
CA VAL A 33 0.92 11.59 -25.47
C VAL A 33 -0.56 11.54 -25.87
N ALA A 34 -1.38 12.48 -25.38
CA ALA A 34 -2.80 12.53 -25.72
C ALA A 34 -3.02 12.88 -27.21
N GLU A 35 -2.27 13.85 -27.73
CA GLU A 35 -2.31 14.26 -29.13
C GLU A 35 -1.87 13.11 -30.07
N GLU A 36 -0.77 12.43 -29.74
CA GLU A 36 -0.32 11.23 -30.48
C GLU A 36 -1.36 10.11 -30.47
N ALA A 37 -2.12 9.98 -29.38
CA ALA A 37 -3.22 9.02 -29.25
C ALA A 37 -4.52 9.46 -29.94
N GLY A 38 -4.53 10.59 -30.66
CA GLY A 38 -5.69 11.13 -31.38
C GLY A 38 -6.72 11.83 -30.48
N ILE A 39 -6.30 12.35 -29.33
CA ILE A 39 -7.12 13.21 -28.46
C ILE A 39 -6.69 14.65 -28.74
N HIS A 40 -7.54 15.42 -29.42
CA HIS A 40 -7.18 16.78 -29.85
C HIS A 40 -7.60 17.85 -28.85
N ASN A 41 -8.57 17.57 -28.00
CA ASN A 41 -9.05 18.49 -26.98
C ASN A 41 -8.51 18.08 -25.61
N PHE A 42 -7.28 18.47 -25.31
CA PHE A 42 -6.66 18.23 -24.01
C PHE A 42 -6.72 19.48 -23.13
N GLY A 43 -7.27 19.34 -21.94
CA GLY A 43 -7.30 20.39 -20.93
C GLY A 43 -6.74 19.91 -19.59
N ARG A 44 -6.22 20.84 -18.80
CA ARG A 44 -5.89 20.62 -17.39
C ARG A 44 -6.57 21.71 -16.57
N VAL A 45 -7.16 21.33 -15.44
CA VAL A 45 -7.68 22.30 -14.47
C VAL A 45 -6.49 22.97 -13.76
N PRO A 46 -6.46 24.31 -13.66
CA PRO A 46 -5.43 25.01 -12.88
C PRO A 46 -5.46 24.56 -11.41
N ALA A 47 -4.30 24.55 -10.77
CA ALA A 47 -4.23 24.35 -9.34
C ALA A 47 -4.97 25.48 -8.59
N LEU A 48 -5.44 25.17 -7.37
CA LEU A 48 -6.25 26.10 -6.58
C LEU A 48 -5.54 27.43 -6.29
N ASN A 49 -4.21 27.39 -6.12
CA ASN A 49 -3.35 28.55 -5.87
C ASN A 49 -3.97 29.49 -4.81
N THR A 50 -4.28 30.73 -5.20
CA THR A 50 -4.87 31.74 -4.32
C THR A 50 -6.36 31.95 -4.59
N HIS A 51 -7.05 30.94 -5.11
CA HIS A 51 -8.47 31.05 -5.44
C HIS A 51 -9.27 31.44 -4.18
N PRO A 52 -10.12 32.49 -4.20
CA PRO A 52 -10.77 33.02 -3.01
C PRO A 52 -11.57 31.98 -2.22
N VAL A 53 -12.27 31.08 -2.92
CA VAL A 53 -13.04 29.99 -2.29
C VAL A 53 -12.13 28.99 -1.56
N PHE A 54 -10.93 28.72 -2.09
CA PHE A 54 -9.97 27.83 -1.43
C PHE A 54 -9.41 28.47 -0.16
N ILE A 55 -9.04 29.75 -0.22
CA ILE A 55 -8.58 30.50 0.96
C ILE A 55 -9.68 30.58 2.04
N ALA A 56 -10.92 30.86 1.63
CA ALA A 56 -12.07 30.88 2.53
C ALA A 56 -12.29 29.50 3.20
N GLY A 57 -12.26 28.42 2.41
CA GLY A 57 -12.39 27.06 2.94
C GLY A 57 -11.27 26.69 3.93
N MET A 58 -10.03 27.10 3.68
CA MET A 58 -8.95 26.91 4.65
C MET A 58 -9.18 27.70 5.94
N ALA A 59 -9.67 28.93 5.85
CA ALA A 59 -10.01 29.73 7.02
C ALA A 59 -11.12 29.06 7.84
N ASP A 60 -12.17 28.54 7.18
CA ASP A 60 -13.25 27.80 7.83
C ASP A 60 -12.75 26.55 8.55
N LEU A 61 -11.88 25.76 7.90
CA LEU A 61 -11.26 24.58 8.51
C LEU A 61 -10.44 24.92 9.76
N ILE A 62 -9.71 26.04 9.74
CA ILE A 62 -8.94 26.51 10.91
C ILE A 62 -9.90 26.94 12.04
N LEU A 63 -10.95 27.70 11.71
CA LEU A 63 -11.95 28.13 12.69
C LEU A 63 -12.68 26.95 13.33
N GLU A 64 -12.93 25.89 12.57
CA GLU A 64 -13.49 24.64 13.09
C GLU A 64 -12.49 23.89 13.98
N ALA A 65 -11.23 23.79 13.55
CA ALA A 65 -10.16 23.16 14.34
C ALA A 65 -9.96 23.84 15.70
N LEU A 66 -10.07 25.18 15.76
CA LEU A 66 -9.98 25.95 17.01
C LEU A 66 -11.11 25.65 18.01
N LYS A 67 -12.28 25.20 17.53
CA LYS A 67 -13.41 24.79 18.39
C LYS A 67 -13.25 23.37 18.92
N SER A 68 -12.30 22.61 18.37
CA SER A 68 -12.06 21.21 18.69
C SER A 68 -10.91 21.05 19.70
N PRO A 69 -10.90 19.98 20.51
CA PRO A 69 -9.76 19.70 21.39
C PRO A 69 -8.47 19.48 20.60
N SER A 70 -7.35 20.04 21.07
CA SER A 70 -6.04 19.79 20.48
C SER A 70 -5.61 18.33 20.70
N LEU A 71 -5.33 17.61 19.60
CA LEU A 71 -4.85 16.23 19.62
C LEU A 71 -3.34 16.18 19.30
N LYS A 72 -2.61 15.31 19.99
CA LYS A 72 -1.23 14.95 19.65
C LYS A 72 -1.23 13.97 18.48
N LEU A 73 -0.15 13.95 17.69
CA LEU A 73 0.00 13.03 16.55
C LEU A 73 -0.24 11.55 16.96
N ALA A 74 0.25 11.15 18.13
CA ALA A 74 0.06 9.81 18.68
C ALA A 74 -1.42 9.41 18.91
N GLN A 75 -2.32 10.38 19.00
CA GLN A 75 -3.76 10.17 19.20
C GLN A 75 -4.52 10.05 17.88
N VAL A 76 -3.98 10.56 16.77
CA VAL A 76 -4.64 10.56 15.45
C VAL A 76 -4.19 9.41 14.55
N THR A 77 -2.93 8.97 14.65
CA THR A 77 -2.40 7.86 13.84
C THR A 77 -2.54 6.52 14.56
N GLN A 78 -3.77 6.07 14.82
CA GLN A 78 -4.01 4.68 15.21
C GLN A 78 -4.65 3.94 14.05
N MET A 79 -3.83 3.20 13.30
CA MET A 79 -4.36 2.19 12.38
C MET A 79 -5.14 1.17 13.22
N LYS A 80 -6.48 1.26 13.18
CA LYS A 80 -7.39 0.33 13.89
C LYS A 80 -7.17 -1.13 13.54
N LYS A 81 -6.52 -1.42 12.39
CA LYS A 81 -6.22 -2.76 11.91
C LYS A 81 -4.76 -2.82 11.53
N LYS A 82 -4.02 -3.80 12.07
CA LYS A 82 -2.70 -4.19 11.54
C LYS A 82 -2.91 -4.75 10.15
N VAL A 83 -2.88 -3.89 9.14
CA VAL A 83 -2.88 -4.33 7.74
C VAL A 83 -1.51 -4.90 7.45
N LYS A 84 -1.46 -6.19 7.14
CA LYS A 84 -0.23 -6.85 6.69
C LYS A 84 0.04 -6.33 5.27
N MET A 85 0.97 -5.38 5.14
CA MET A 85 1.28 -4.68 3.88
C MET A 85 1.97 -5.55 2.82
N TYR A 86 2.38 -6.76 3.17
CA TYR A 86 3.03 -7.69 2.24
C TYR A 86 2.04 -8.72 1.71
N PRO A 87 2.07 -9.03 0.40
CA PRO A 87 1.29 -10.13 -0.14
C PRO A 87 1.69 -11.41 0.59
N GLN A 88 0.71 -12.20 1.03
CA GLN A 88 1.02 -13.53 1.54
C GLN A 88 1.52 -14.36 0.37
N GLU A 89 2.83 -14.60 0.32
CA GLU A 89 3.40 -15.49 -0.68
C GLU A 89 2.70 -16.85 -0.56
N ARG A 90 2.16 -17.35 -1.68
CA ARG A 90 1.77 -18.77 -1.77
C ARG A 90 3.01 -19.62 -1.49
N TRP A 91 2.82 -20.87 -1.08
CA TRP A 91 3.93 -21.80 -0.88
C TRP A 91 4.85 -21.76 -2.11
N GLN A 92 6.09 -21.32 -1.90
CA GLN A 92 7.10 -21.14 -2.93
C GLN A 92 8.36 -21.87 -2.47
N TRP A 93 8.97 -22.57 -3.41
CA TRP A 93 10.19 -23.31 -3.18
C TRP A 93 11.39 -22.35 -3.23
N GLY A 94 12.20 -22.30 -2.17
CA GLY A 94 13.37 -21.40 -2.07
C GLY A 94 13.63 -20.89 -0.64
N LEU A 95 14.56 -19.94 -0.50
CA LEU A 95 14.88 -19.24 0.76
C LEU A 95 13.80 -18.20 1.12
N THR A 96 12.57 -18.67 1.38
CA THR A 96 11.42 -17.83 1.71
C THR A 96 11.02 -17.98 3.17
N THR A 97 10.37 -16.95 3.75
CA THR A 97 9.91 -16.98 5.15
C THR A 97 8.92 -18.13 5.42
N ASN A 98 8.08 -18.48 4.43
CA ASN A 98 7.15 -19.60 4.57
C ASN A 98 7.88 -20.95 4.63
N ALA A 99 8.93 -21.13 3.84
CA ALA A 99 9.76 -22.34 3.87
C ALA A 99 10.51 -22.46 5.21
N GLU A 100 11.05 -21.35 5.73
CA GLU A 100 11.71 -21.31 7.05
C GLU A 100 10.76 -21.71 8.19
N ILE A 101 9.55 -21.15 8.22
CA ILE A 101 8.55 -21.47 9.25
C ILE A 101 8.14 -22.95 9.20
N TRP A 102 7.93 -23.50 8.00
CA TRP A 102 7.56 -24.91 7.85
C TRP A 102 8.70 -25.85 8.22
N ASN A 103 9.92 -25.56 7.75
CA ASN A 103 11.10 -26.34 8.10
C ASN A 103 11.38 -26.29 9.61
N GLY A 104 11.25 -25.12 10.22
CA GLY A 104 11.38 -24.95 11.68
C GLY A 104 10.35 -25.75 12.47
N ARG A 105 9.09 -25.79 12.03
CA ARG A 105 8.04 -26.60 12.68
C ARG A 105 8.30 -28.10 12.56
N ILE A 106 8.70 -28.59 11.39
CA ILE A 106 9.04 -30.01 11.19
C ILE A 106 10.27 -30.38 12.03
N ALA A 107 11.29 -29.52 12.07
CA ALA A 107 12.48 -29.74 12.89
C ALA A 107 12.12 -29.83 14.39
N MET A 108 11.26 -28.94 14.89
CA MET A 108 10.79 -28.99 16.29
C MET A 108 10.05 -30.28 16.61
N LEU A 109 9.22 -30.80 15.70
CA LEU A 109 8.59 -32.11 15.87
C LEU A 109 9.63 -33.23 15.97
N GLY A 110 10.67 -33.19 15.14
CA GLY A 110 11.79 -34.14 15.20
C GLY A 110 12.54 -34.10 16.53
N PHE A 111 12.85 -32.90 17.05
CA PHE A 111 13.48 -32.76 18.37
C PHE A 111 12.60 -33.28 19.51
N ILE A 112 11.30 -33.00 19.47
CA ILE A 112 10.35 -33.54 20.46
C ILE A 112 10.35 -35.07 20.41
N ALA A 113 10.34 -35.65 19.21
CA ALA A 113 10.38 -37.09 19.01
C ALA A 113 11.66 -37.72 19.61
N LEU A 114 12.81 -37.07 19.42
CA LEU A 114 14.10 -37.50 19.96
C LEU A 114 14.15 -37.39 21.49
N VAL A 115 13.56 -36.33 22.06
CA VAL A 115 13.43 -36.18 23.52
C VAL A 115 12.54 -37.29 24.10
N ILE A 116 11.44 -37.63 23.42
CA ILE A 116 10.56 -38.73 23.85
C ILE A 116 11.33 -40.06 23.83
N GLU A 117 12.06 -40.35 22.75
CA GLU A 117 12.89 -41.56 22.64
C GLU A 117 13.95 -41.66 23.75
N LEU A 118 14.62 -40.55 24.07
CA LEU A 118 15.59 -40.51 25.17
C LEU A 118 14.97 -40.80 26.54
N VAL A 119 13.74 -40.36 26.79
CA VAL A 119 13.05 -40.55 28.07
C VAL A 119 12.42 -41.94 28.18
N THR A 120 11.83 -42.46 27.09
CA THR A 120 11.13 -43.76 27.10
C THR A 120 12.06 -44.94 26.84
N GLY A 121 13.24 -44.70 26.26
CA GLY A 121 14.21 -45.74 25.89
C GLY A 121 13.73 -46.67 24.76
N GLN A 122 12.61 -46.35 24.11
CA GLN A 122 12.06 -47.08 22.98
C GLN A 122 12.02 -46.16 21.76
N GLY A 123 12.61 -46.60 20.64
CA GLY A 123 12.57 -45.87 19.39
C GLY A 123 11.14 -45.67 18.90
N LEU A 124 10.86 -44.56 18.23
CA LEU A 124 9.53 -44.22 17.71
C LEU A 124 8.94 -45.31 16.81
N LEU A 125 9.78 -46.04 16.08
CA LEU A 125 9.38 -47.15 15.22
C LEU A 125 8.91 -48.40 16.00
N HIS A 126 9.46 -48.61 17.21
CA HIS A 126 9.06 -49.71 18.11
C HIS A 126 7.72 -49.41 18.79
N MET A 127 7.46 -48.14 19.13
CA MET A 127 6.16 -47.72 19.70
C MET A 127 5.01 -47.77 18.69
N VAL A 128 5.29 -47.57 17.40
CA VAL A 128 4.28 -47.64 16.31
C VAL A 128 4.18 -49.06 15.72
N GLY A 129 4.99 -50.01 16.20
CA GLY A 129 4.90 -51.44 15.85
C GLY A 129 5.35 -51.79 14.44
N ILE A 130 6.22 -50.97 13.84
CA ILE A 130 6.75 -51.18 12.48
C ILE A 130 8.09 -51.95 12.51
N LEU A 131 8.70 -52.10 13.70
CA LEU A 131 9.87 -52.95 13.96
C LEU A 131 9.83 -53.52 15.37
#